data_AF-A0A6L5G024-F1
#
_entry.id   AF-A0A6L5G024-F1
#
_cell.length_a   1.000
_cell.length_b   1.000
_cell.length_c   1.000
_cell.angle_alpha   90.00
_cell.angle_beta   90.00
_cell.angle_gamma   90.00
#
_symmetry.space_group_name_H-M   'P 1'
#
loop_
_entity.id
_entity.type
_entity.pdbx_description
1 polymer ?
#
loop_
_entity_poly.entity_id
_entity_poly.type
_entity_poly.pdbx_seq_one_letter_code
_entity_poly.pdbx_strand_id
1 'polypeptide(L)'
;MTAQFLAQGADGIAQAAFADILVLEPTSQGTPGRILALFAITLIPYSIIAPFLGVFVDRWDRRKLLAWTNAIRAVLLLTIFLWSRALPGDGALFVAVLVLQGLGRLFLATKGAVLPVVLHEHHLIKGNAFSGAGGTLSAVTGGGIGLAIVGFLGANGTLTIAGLLYVIP
;
A
#
# COMPACT_ATOMS: atom_id res chain seq x y z
N MET A 1 6.30 10.87 -11.45
CA MET A 1 6.97 9.58 -11.15
C MET A 1 7.45 9.53 -9.71
N THR A 2 8.08 10.59 -9.19
CA THR A 2 8.53 10.69 -7.79
C THR A 2 7.45 10.33 -6.76
N ALA A 3 6.27 10.94 -6.86
CA ALA A 3 5.12 10.63 -6.00
C ALA A 3 4.73 9.14 -5.99
N GLN A 4 4.83 8.47 -7.14
CA GLN A 4 4.51 7.04 -7.27
C GLN A 4 5.59 6.17 -6.65
N PHE A 5 6.87 6.56 -6.76
CA PHE A 5 7.97 5.84 -6.12
C PHE A 5 7.93 6.02 -4.60
N LEU A 6 7.61 7.21 -4.10
CA LEU A 6 7.37 7.45 -2.67
C LEU A 6 6.19 6.64 -2.16
N ALA A 7 5.05 6.66 -2.86
CA ALA A 7 3.87 5.88 -2.48
C ALA A 7 4.16 4.37 -2.45
N GLN A 8 4.90 3.84 -3.44
CA GLN A 8 5.28 2.43 -3.45
C GLN A 8 6.35 2.09 -2.41
N GLY A 9 7.28 3.00 -2.12
CA GLY A 9 8.20 2.87 -1.00
C GLY A 9 7.46 2.80 0.33
N ALA A 10 6.49 3.69 0.54
CA ALA A 10 5.62 3.68 1.72
C ALA A 10 4.80 2.39 1.83
N ASP A 11 4.35 1.83 0.70
CA ASP A 11 3.72 0.50 0.64
C ASP A 11 4.63 -0.61 1.17
N GLY A 12 5.88 -0.61 0.71
CA GLY A 12 6.89 -1.55 1.20
C GLY A 12 7.10 -1.42 2.71
N ILE A 13 7.30 -0.19 3.19
CA ILE A 13 7.51 0.09 4.62
C ILE A 13 6.31 -0.38 5.46
N ALA A 14 5.09 -0.08 5.01
CA ALA A 14 3.87 -0.51 5.70
C ALA A 14 3.72 -2.04 5.69
N GLN A 15 3.99 -2.71 4.56
CA GLN A 15 3.95 -4.18 4.48
C GLN A 15 4.95 -4.84 5.43
N ALA A 16 6.16 -4.29 5.56
CA ALA A 16 7.14 -4.78 6.52
C ALA A 16 6.64 -4.67 7.96
N ALA A 17 6.01 -3.55 8.32
CA ALA A 17 5.44 -3.37 9.66
C ALA A 17 4.25 -4.29 9.94
N PHE A 18 3.39 -4.54 8.95
CA PHE A 18 2.31 -5.51 9.09
C PHE A 18 2.81 -6.95 9.17
N ALA A 19 3.86 -7.30 8.40
CA ALA A 19 4.49 -8.61 8.50
C ALA A 19 5.10 -8.83 9.88
N ASP A 20 5.74 -7.81 10.45
CA ASP A 20 6.27 -7.85 11.81
C ASP A 20 5.18 -8.14 12.85
N ILE A 21 4.18 -7.25 12.96
CA ILE A 21 3.15 -7.33 14.01
C ILE A 21 2.25 -8.58 13.89
N LEU A 22 1.97 -9.04 12.67
CA LEU A 22 1.04 -10.16 12.43
C LEU A 22 1.73 -11.53 12.36
N VAL A 23 3.02 -11.59 12.04
CA VAL A 23 3.70 -12.87 11.74
C VAL A 23 4.97 -13.05 12.56
N LEU A 24 5.84 -12.04 12.62
CA LEU A 24 7.19 -12.16 13.17
C LEU A 24 7.24 -11.87 14.68
N GLU A 25 6.27 -11.11 15.22
CA GLU A 25 6.30 -10.70 16.62
C GLU A 25 6.25 -11.93 17.57
N PRO A 26 7.09 -12.00 18.62
CA PRO A 26 7.26 -13.22 19.43
C PRO A 26 6.01 -13.72 20.14
N THR A 27 5.12 -12.81 20.52
CA THR A 27 3.80 -13.09 21.11
C THR A 27 2.78 -13.57 20.07
N SER A 28 3.07 -13.30 18.80
CA SER A 28 2.23 -13.58 17.64
C SER A 28 2.67 -14.78 16.81
N GLN A 29 3.83 -15.39 17.13
CA GLN A 29 4.57 -16.35 16.31
C GLN A 29 3.65 -17.15 15.39
N GLY A 30 3.69 -16.74 14.11
CA GLY A 30 2.74 -17.00 13.05
C GLY A 30 1.98 -18.32 13.16
N THR A 31 0.85 -18.29 13.87
CA THR A 31 -0.11 -19.38 13.79
C THR A 31 -0.45 -19.54 12.31
N PRO A 32 -0.44 -20.75 11.73
CA PRO A 32 -0.67 -20.96 10.29
C PRO A 32 -1.88 -20.20 9.75
N GLY A 33 -2.93 -20.05 10.58
CA GLY A 33 -4.11 -19.24 10.28
C GLY A 33 -3.84 -17.77 9.94
N ARG A 34 -2.92 -17.08 10.64
CA ARG A 34 -2.59 -15.66 10.37
C ARG A 34 -1.85 -15.49 9.06
N ILE A 35 -0.89 -16.39 8.79
CA ILE A 35 -0.16 -16.41 7.52
C ILE A 35 -1.14 -16.68 6.37
N LEU A 36 -2.01 -17.69 6.50
CA LEU A 36 -3.04 -18.00 5.51
C LEU A 36 -4.01 -16.83 5.31
N ALA A 37 -4.41 -16.13 6.38
CA ALA A 37 -5.25 -14.95 6.30
C ALA A 37 -4.57 -13.81 5.52
N LEU A 38 -3.29 -13.53 5.76
CA LEU A 38 -2.52 -12.55 4.98
C LEU A 38 -2.41 -12.92 3.50
N PHE A 39 -2.18 -14.19 3.19
CA PHE A 39 -2.18 -14.67 1.81
C PHE A 39 -3.56 -14.46 1.16
N ALA A 40 -4.64 -14.85 1.83
CA ALA A 40 -6.01 -14.65 1.34
C ALA A 40 -6.31 -13.17 1.10
N ILE A 41 -5.99 -12.31 2.07
CA ILE A 41 -6.16 -10.85 1.98
C ILE A 41 -5.33 -10.26 0.84
N THR A 42 -4.15 -10.80 0.57
CA THR A 42 -3.32 -10.33 -0.55
C THR A 42 -3.92 -10.70 -1.89
N LEU A 43 -4.64 -11.83 -1.98
CA LEU A 43 -5.29 -12.28 -3.21
C LEU A 43 -6.62 -11.57 -3.49
N ILE A 44 -7.41 -11.25 -2.45
CA ILE A 44 -8.74 -10.62 -2.59
C ILE A 44 -8.74 -9.36 -3.47
N PRO A 45 -7.82 -8.38 -3.31
CA PRO A 45 -7.78 -7.18 -4.13
C PRO A 45 -7.67 -7.46 -5.62
N TYR A 46 -6.92 -8.50 -6.00
CA TYR A 46 -6.71 -8.84 -7.40
C TYR A 46 -7.96 -9.42 -8.05
N SER A 47 -8.73 -10.22 -7.33
CA SER A 47 -9.87 -10.94 -7.90
C SER A 47 -11.19 -10.19 -7.76
N ILE A 48 -11.43 -9.53 -6.63
CA ILE A 48 -12.75 -8.98 -6.30
C ILE A 48 -12.77 -7.48 -6.43
N ILE A 49 -11.73 -6.77 -5.97
CA ILE A 49 -11.78 -5.31 -5.88
C ILE A 49 -11.47 -4.66 -7.23
N ALA A 50 -10.56 -5.25 -8.03
CA ALA A 50 -10.12 -4.67 -9.31
C ALA A 50 -11.24 -4.31 -10.31
N PRO A 51 -12.30 -5.13 -10.55
CA PRO A 51 -13.39 -4.78 -11.46
C PRO A 51 -14.18 -3.54 -11.02
N PHE A 52 -14.38 -3.35 -9.71
CA PHE A 52 -15.12 -2.20 -9.20
C PHE A 52 -14.28 -0.92 -9.25
N LEU A 53 -12.97 -1.03 -9.04
CA LEU A 53 -12.05 0.11 -9.11
C LEU A 53 -12.05 0.78 -10.48
N GLY A 54 -12.21 0.01 -11.57
CA GLY A 54 -12.29 0.56 -12.94
C GLY A 54 -13.42 1.58 -13.11
N VAL A 55 -14.60 1.32 -12.53
CA VAL A 55 -15.76 2.23 -12.59
C VAL A 55 -15.45 3.58 -11.92
N PHE A 56 -14.68 3.58 -10.83
CA PHE A 56 -14.27 4.83 -10.17
C PHE A 56 -13.26 5.61 -11.00
N VAL A 57 -12.30 4.94 -11.62
CA VAL A 57 -11.30 5.57 -12.50
C VAL A 57 -11.94 6.26 -13.70
N ASP A 58 -12.99 5.67 -14.25
CA ASP A 58 -13.68 6.20 -15.43
C ASP A 58 -14.56 7.41 -15.11
N ARG A 59 -15.12 7.48 -13.88
CA ARG A 59 -16.10 8.50 -13.50
C ARG A 59 -15.52 9.69 -12.74
N TRP A 60 -14.34 9.56 -12.15
CA TRP A 60 -13.75 10.57 -11.27
C TRP A 60 -12.55 11.27 -11.91
N ASP A 61 -12.26 12.49 -11.45
CA ASP A 61 -11.05 13.20 -11.81
C ASP A 61 -9.83 12.40 -11.31
N ARG A 62 -9.00 11.96 -12.25
CA ARG A 62 -7.83 11.12 -12.01
C ARG A 62 -6.83 11.77 -11.05
N ARG A 63 -6.65 13.09 -11.11
CA ARG A 63 -5.72 13.80 -10.20
C ARG A 63 -6.27 13.79 -8.77
N LYS A 64 -7.57 14.02 -8.60
CA LYS A 64 -8.22 13.95 -7.29
C LYS A 64 -8.18 12.53 -6.74
N LEU A 65 -8.41 11.53 -7.58
CA LEU A 65 -8.42 10.13 -7.17
C LEU A 65 -7.06 9.70 -6.62
N LEU A 66 -5.96 10.06 -7.29
CA LEU A 66 -4.59 9.82 -6.80
C LEU A 66 -4.34 10.50 -5.43
N ALA A 67 -4.76 11.76 -5.28
CA ALA A 67 -4.62 12.49 -4.02
C ALA A 67 -5.44 11.86 -2.90
N TRP A 68 -6.70 11.50 -3.16
CA TRP A 68 -7.58 10.85 -2.19
C TRP A 68 -7.06 9.48 -1.77
N THR A 69 -6.53 8.68 -2.71
CA THR A 69 -5.95 7.38 -2.35
C THR A 69 -4.81 7.53 -1.36
N ASN A 70 -3.87 8.44 -1.61
CA ASN A 70 -2.76 8.69 -0.68
C ASN A 70 -3.24 9.27 0.65
N ALA A 71 -4.19 10.21 0.62
CA ALA A 71 -4.74 10.81 1.84
C ALA A 71 -5.43 9.76 2.73
N ILE A 72 -6.25 8.86 2.16
CA ILE A 72 -6.92 7.80 2.92
C ILE A 72 -5.90 6.82 3.48
N ARG A 73 -4.85 6.46 2.71
CA ARG A 73 -3.76 5.59 3.19
C ARG A 73 -3.00 6.23 4.34
N ALA A 74 -2.69 7.52 4.25
CA ALA A 74 -2.05 8.27 5.32
C ALA A 74 -2.89 8.24 6.60
N VAL A 75 -4.17 8.61 6.52
CA VAL A 75 -5.08 8.62 7.68
C VAL A 75 -5.23 7.22 8.27
N LEU A 76 -5.38 6.19 7.43
CA LEU A 76 -5.47 4.82 7.88
C LEU A 76 -4.24 4.41 8.70
N LEU A 77 -3.04 4.64 8.18
CA LEU A 77 -1.80 4.25 8.86
C LEU A 77 -1.50 5.09 10.11
N LEU A 78 -1.83 6.38 10.11
CA LEU A 78 -1.64 7.25 11.28
C LEU A 78 -2.61 6.94 12.41
N THR A 79 -3.79 6.39 12.10
CA THR A 79 -4.83 6.09 13.10
C THR A 79 -4.91 4.61 13.48
N ILE A 80 -4.22 3.70 12.77
CA ILE A 80 -4.36 2.24 12.96
C ILE A 80 -4.14 1.78 14.41
N PHE A 81 -3.24 2.44 15.15
CA PHE A 81 -2.97 2.10 16.55
C PHE A 81 -4.18 2.34 17.47
N LEU A 82 -5.06 3.29 17.12
CA LEU A 82 -6.29 3.55 17.88
C LEU A 82 -7.26 2.39 17.70
N TRP A 83 -7.41 1.92 16.45
CA TRP A 83 -8.30 0.83 16.09
C TRP A 83 -7.82 -0.53 16.61
N SER A 84 -6.51 -0.78 16.57
CA SER A 84 -5.92 -2.04 17.07
C SER A 84 -6.01 -2.17 18.59
N ARG A 85 -6.13 -1.05 19.32
CA ARG A 85 -6.37 -1.05 20.78
C ARG A 85 -7.85 -1.14 21.14
N ALA A 86 -8.71 -0.56 20.32
CA ALA A 86 -10.16 -0.52 20.59
C ALA A 86 -10.88 -1.83 20.24
N LEU A 87 -10.37 -2.58 19.26
CA LEU A 87 -10.97 -3.83 18.80
C LEU A 87 -10.15 -5.03 19.29
N PRO A 88 -10.80 -6.09 19.81
CA PRO A 88 -10.09 -7.30 20.20
C PRO A 88 -9.56 -8.06 18.97
N GLY A 89 -8.32 -8.54 19.07
CA GLY A 89 -7.66 -9.34 18.04
C GLY A 89 -7.15 -8.55 16.83
N ASP A 90 -6.81 -9.26 15.75
CA ASP A 90 -6.08 -8.69 14.61
C ASP A 90 -6.99 -8.15 13.49
N GLY A 91 -8.31 -8.18 13.68
CA GLY A 91 -9.28 -7.85 12.62
C GLY A 91 -9.07 -6.47 12.02
N ALA A 92 -8.78 -5.46 12.85
CA ALA A 92 -8.48 -4.11 12.40
C ALA A 92 -7.23 -4.04 11.50
N LEU A 93 -6.19 -4.80 11.83
CA LEU A 93 -4.95 -4.86 11.08
C LEU A 93 -5.16 -5.54 9.72
N PHE A 94 -5.92 -6.64 9.69
CA PHE A 94 -6.28 -7.33 8.45
C PHE A 94 -7.11 -6.45 7.50
N VAL A 95 -8.11 -5.73 8.04
CA VAL A 95 -8.89 -4.76 7.25
C VAL A 95 -7.98 -3.64 6.74
N ALA A 96 -7.05 -3.14 7.55
CA ALA A 96 -6.11 -2.10 7.13
C ALA A 96 -5.20 -2.59 5.99
N VAL A 97 -4.66 -3.81 6.06
CA VAL A 97 -3.87 -4.41 4.97
C VAL A 97 -4.71 -4.51 3.70
N LEU A 98 -5.95 -4.97 3.81
CA LEU A 98 -6.87 -5.10 2.66
C LEU A 98 -7.14 -3.74 2.00
N VAL A 99 -7.49 -2.73 2.79
CA VAL A 99 -7.77 -1.37 2.31
C VAL A 99 -6.50 -0.76 1.70
N LEU A 100 -5.35 -0.90 2.35
CA LEU A 100 -4.07 -0.39 1.84
C LEU A 100 -3.75 -1.00 0.48
N GLN A 101 -3.91 -2.31 0.32
CA GLN A 101 -3.69 -2.98 -0.97
C GLN A 101 -4.72 -2.56 -2.03
N GLY A 102 -6.00 -2.48 -1.67
CA GLY A 102 -7.06 -2.02 -2.59
C GLY A 102 -6.79 -0.61 -3.13
N LEU A 103 -6.44 0.33 -2.25
CA LEU A 103 -6.09 1.70 -2.63
C LEU A 103 -4.81 1.76 -3.47
N GLY A 104 -3.83 0.90 -3.20
CA GLY A 104 -2.62 0.77 -4.03
C GLY A 104 -2.94 0.32 -5.46
N ARG A 105 -3.87 -0.62 -5.63
CA ARG A 105 -4.37 -1.04 -6.95
C ARG A 105 -5.06 0.11 -7.67
N LEU A 106 -5.92 0.85 -6.96
CA LEU A 106 -6.61 2.00 -7.52
C LEU A 106 -5.63 3.07 -7.99
N PHE A 107 -4.60 3.36 -7.19
CA PHE A 107 -3.55 4.31 -7.53
C PHE A 107 -2.81 3.90 -8.82
N LEU A 108 -2.38 2.64 -8.90
CA LEU A 108 -1.68 2.12 -10.08
C LEU A 108 -2.58 2.08 -11.33
N ALA A 109 -3.85 1.68 -11.19
CA ALA A 109 -4.81 1.65 -12.30
C ALA A 109 -5.09 3.07 -12.82
N THR A 110 -5.37 4.03 -11.92
CA THR A 110 -5.58 5.44 -12.26
C THR A 110 -4.36 6.01 -12.98
N LYS A 111 -3.16 5.71 -12.47
CA LYS A 111 -1.91 6.14 -13.09
C LYS A 111 -1.73 5.54 -14.50
N GLY A 112 -2.03 4.25 -14.66
CA GLY A 112 -2.00 3.57 -15.96
C GLY A 112 -2.92 4.25 -16.97
N ALA A 113 -4.10 4.69 -16.55
CA ALA A 113 -5.05 5.41 -17.39
C ALA A 113 -4.60 6.85 -17.75
N VAL A 114 -3.78 7.49 -16.91
CA VAL A 114 -3.23 8.84 -17.16
C VAL A 114 -2.02 8.80 -18.09
N LEU A 115 -1.25 7.71 -18.08
CA LEU A 115 0.03 7.61 -18.81
C LEU A 115 -0.09 7.87 -20.33
N PRO A 116 -1.12 7.35 -21.05
CA PRO A 116 -1.37 7.64 -22.47
C PRO A 116 -1.62 9.11 -22.79
N VAL A 117 -2.13 9.88 -21.82
CA VAL A 117 -2.44 11.31 -22.00
C VAL A 117 -1.18 12.17 -21.87
N VAL A 118 -0.17 11.70 -21.12
CA VAL A 118 1.04 12.47 -20.80
C VAL A 118 2.21 12.12 -21.72
N LEU A 119 2.21 10.93 -22.32
CA LEU A 119 3.28 10.46 -23.20
C LEU A 119 2.75 10.17 -24.61
N HIS A 120 3.52 10.51 -25.64
CA HIS A 120 3.24 10.10 -27.02
C HIS A 120 3.36 8.58 -27.17
N GLU A 121 2.59 7.98 -28.10
CA GLU A 121 2.49 6.52 -28.30
C GLU A 121 3.84 5.80 -28.36
N HIS A 122 4.81 6.38 -29.09
CA HIS A 122 6.16 5.82 -29.23
C HIS A 122 6.95 5.72 -27.92
N HIS A 123 6.57 6.47 -26.88
CA HIS A 123 7.21 6.46 -25.57
C HIS A 123 6.40 5.70 -24.50
N LEU A 124 5.18 5.25 -24.80
CA LEU A 124 4.31 4.62 -23.80
C LEU A 124 4.86 3.31 -23.25
N ILE A 125 5.38 2.44 -24.12
CA ILE A 125 5.93 1.14 -23.70
C ILE A 125 7.13 1.36 -22.77
N LYS A 126 8.07 2.25 -23.16
CA LYS A 126 9.25 2.59 -22.36
C LYS A 126 8.86 3.24 -21.03
N GLY A 127 7.90 4.17 -21.06
CA GLY A 127 7.40 4.84 -19.87
C GLY A 127 6.69 3.89 -18.90
N ASN A 128 5.89 2.95 -19.41
CA ASN A 128 5.20 1.95 -18.61
C ASN A 128 6.18 0.96 -17.98
N ALA A 129 7.17 0.49 -18.76
CA ALA A 129 8.23 -0.39 -18.26
C ALA A 129 9.02 0.27 -17.13
N PHE A 130 9.46 1.52 -17.32
CA PHE A 130 10.18 2.28 -16.30
C PHE A 130 9.32 2.54 -15.05
N SER A 131 8.06 2.91 -15.25
CA SER A 131 7.07 3.07 -14.19
C SER A 131 6.87 1.80 -13.36
N GLY A 132 6.76 0.65 -14.02
CA GLY A 132 6.56 -0.64 -13.38
C GLY A 132 7.82 -1.07 -12.62
N ALA A 133 8.97 -1.10 -13.29
CA ALA A 133 10.23 -1.54 -12.69
C ALA A 133 10.67 -0.63 -11.54
N GLY A 134 10.66 0.69 -11.74
CA GLY A 134 11.00 1.65 -10.68
C GLY A 134 10.01 1.59 -9.51
N GLY A 135 8.74 1.32 -9.79
CA GLY A 135 7.73 1.11 -8.78
C GLY A 135 8.01 -0.09 -7.89
N THR A 136 8.21 -1.26 -8.51
CA THR A 136 8.55 -2.50 -7.80
C THR A 136 9.85 -2.35 -7.00
N LEU A 137 10.88 -1.74 -7.59
CA LEU A 137 12.14 -1.49 -6.89
C LEU A 137 11.92 -0.59 -5.67
N SER A 138 11.14 0.49 -5.81
CA SER A 138 10.79 1.36 -4.68
C SER A 138 10.08 0.59 -3.57
N ALA A 139 9.12 -0.29 -3.91
CA ALA A 139 8.41 -1.10 -2.94
C ALA A 139 9.32 -2.11 -2.21
N VAL A 140 10.18 -2.81 -2.95
CA VAL A 140 11.13 -3.76 -2.36
C VAL A 140 12.13 -3.06 -1.44
N THR A 141 12.70 -1.94 -1.89
CA THR A 141 13.60 -1.12 -1.08
C THR A 141 12.88 -0.58 0.15
N GLY A 142 11.64 -0.10 0.00
CA GLY A 142 10.79 0.33 1.11
C GLY A 142 10.54 -0.79 2.12
N GLY A 143 10.28 -2.02 1.66
CA GLY A 143 10.11 -3.20 2.53
C GLY A 143 11.37 -3.51 3.33
N GLY A 144 12.54 -3.53 2.68
CA GLY A 144 13.81 -3.72 3.36
C GLY A 144 14.10 -2.64 4.40
N ILE A 145 13.87 -1.38 4.05
CA ILE A 145 14.00 -0.24 4.99
C ILE A 145 12.99 -0.39 6.13
N GLY A 146 11.75 -0.75 5.84
CA GLY A 146 10.70 -0.93 6.85
C GLY A 146 11.03 -2.00 7.87
N LEU A 147 11.61 -3.14 7.43
CA LEU A 147 12.08 -4.20 8.33
C LEU A 147 13.21 -3.69 9.24
N ALA A 148 14.15 -2.90 8.68
CA ALA A 148 15.20 -2.28 9.48
C ALA A 148 14.63 -1.30 10.51
N ILE A 149 13.71 -0.42 10.11
CA ILE A 149 13.07 0.58 10.98
C ILE A 149 12.24 -0.09 12.09
N VAL A 150 11.52 -1.17 11.77
CA VAL A 150 10.75 -1.97 12.74
C VAL A 150 11.60 -2.39 13.92
N GLY A 151 12.86 -2.81 13.68
CA GLY A 151 13.76 -3.23 14.76
C GLY A 151 14.10 -2.12 15.75
N PHE A 152 13.97 -0.85 15.37
CA PHE A 152 14.29 0.31 16.22
C PHE A 152 13.04 1.02 16.79
N LEU A 153 11.99 1.16 15.98
CA LEU A 153 10.80 1.96 16.31
C LEU A 153 9.54 1.10 16.56
N GLY A 154 9.62 -0.21 16.35
CA GLY A 154 8.50 -1.13 16.38
C GLY A 154 7.51 -0.91 15.22
N ALA A 155 6.57 -1.83 15.05
CA ALA A 155 5.58 -1.78 13.98
C ALA A 155 4.78 -0.47 13.94
N ASN A 156 4.33 0.04 15.09
CA ASN A 156 3.56 1.28 15.16
C ASN A 156 4.35 2.52 14.68
N GLY A 157 5.63 2.63 15.06
CA GLY A 157 6.49 3.71 14.58
C GLY A 157 6.75 3.63 13.09
N THR A 158 6.99 2.42 12.57
CA THR A 158 7.17 2.17 11.14
C THR A 158 5.91 2.49 10.33
N LEU A 159 4.72 2.12 10.81
CA LEU A 159 3.44 2.47 10.17
C LEU A 159 3.21 3.98 10.16
N THR A 160 3.62 4.68 11.21
CA THR A 160 3.54 6.16 11.27
C THR A 160 4.43 6.79 10.21
N ILE A 161 5.67 6.32 10.05
CA ILE A 161 6.58 6.80 9.01
C ILE A 161 6.01 6.55 7.61
N ALA A 162 5.49 5.34 7.35
CA ALA A 162 4.83 5.04 6.08
C ALA A 162 3.62 5.97 5.83
N GLY A 163 2.81 6.23 6.86
CA GLY A 163 1.68 7.17 6.81
C GLY A 163 2.10 8.58 6.43
N LEU A 164 3.19 9.10 7.01
CA LEU A 164 3.74 10.42 6.69
C LEU A 164 4.25 10.51 5.25
N LEU A 165 4.86 9.45 4.73
CA LEU A 165 5.32 9.42 3.34
C LEU A 165 4.18 9.54 2.32
N TYR A 166 2.98 9.06 2.66
CA TYR A 166 1.79 9.26 1.81
C TYR A 166 1.27 10.70 1.78
N VAL A 167 1.63 11.54 2.76
CA VAL A 167 1.24 12.96 2.77
C VAL A 167 2.05 13.76 1.74
N ILE A 168 3.21 13.25 1.33
CA ILE A 168 4.09 13.91 0.38
C ILE A 168 3.51 13.74 -1.05
N PRO A 169 3.25 14.85 -1.78
CA PRO A 169 2.61 14.82 -3.09
C PRO A 169 3.51 14.33 -4.24
#